data_AF-A0A7C0ZQB8-F1
#
_entry.id   AF-A0A7C0ZQB8-F1
#
_cell.length_a   1.000
_cell.length_b   1.000
_cell.length_c   1.000
_cell.angle_alpha   90.00
_cell.angle_beta   90.00
_cell.angle_gamma   90.00
#
_symmetry.space_group_name_H-M   'P 1'
#
loop_
_entity.id
_entity.type
_entity.pdbx_description
1 polymer ?
#
loop_
_entity_poly.entity_id
_entity_poly.type
_entity_poly.pdbx_seq_one_letter_code
_entity_poly.pdbx_strand_id
1 'polypeptide(L)'
;MIACDFVYVDDIFAGYWERFNTVFKFYETSWTLLATAVSLLVARLWEIIPKRRPFTNLWRAIKCAFIASLVLSLTYLPLGYYGSKYKYWDSFDADKFTLDGSMALNIHDRIIVKALLRLPRGVVVELPSPDAQSYVYNGRISVFSGDPSVVGWPLHEYVWRGSIGWHEASTRLKDVLEFYKNPCNETLRVLVEKYHARYIVFSRLETTYVIQNSEKIITIEHWEKTLLSTGYVRVILKIGPYRLFEITRG
;
A
#
# COMPACT_ATOMS: atom_id res chain seq x y z
N MET A 1 1.22 -26.80 -3.90
CA MET A 1 1.91 -25.84 -4.78
C MET A 1 2.04 -26.36 -6.20
N ILE A 2 2.63 -27.54 -6.45
CA ILE A 2 2.69 -28.14 -7.81
C ILE A 2 1.28 -28.34 -8.42
N ALA A 3 0.29 -28.66 -7.59
CA ALA A 3 -1.10 -28.74 -8.04
C ALA A 3 -1.59 -27.44 -8.73
N CYS A 4 -1.06 -26.27 -8.35
CA CYS A 4 -1.41 -24.99 -8.96
C CYS A 4 -0.86 -24.82 -10.38
N ASP A 5 0.08 -25.66 -10.82
CA ASP A 5 0.55 -25.71 -12.22
C ASP A 5 -0.50 -26.34 -13.15
N PHE A 6 -1.44 -27.11 -12.59
CA PHE A 6 -2.48 -27.84 -13.33
C PHE A 6 -3.90 -27.36 -13.02
N VAL A 7 -4.12 -26.87 -11.80
CA VAL A 7 -5.42 -26.44 -11.30
C VAL A 7 -5.27 -25.10 -10.61
N TYR A 8 -5.83 -24.05 -11.21
CA TYR A 8 -5.82 -22.71 -10.66
C TYR A 8 -7.20 -22.06 -10.80
N VAL A 9 -7.43 -21.04 -9.98
CA VAL A 9 -8.66 -20.27 -9.99
C VAL A 9 -8.58 -19.26 -11.13
N ASP A 10 -9.54 -19.34 -12.05
CA ASP A 10 -9.79 -18.29 -13.03
C ASP A 10 -10.23 -17.02 -12.29
N ASP A 11 -9.43 -15.97 -12.39
CA ASP A 11 -9.67 -14.71 -11.70
C ASP A 11 -9.27 -13.49 -12.54
N ILE A 12 -9.51 -12.31 -11.97
CA ILE A 12 -9.37 -11.01 -12.64
C ILE A 12 -7.99 -10.72 -13.24
N PHE A 13 -6.93 -11.45 -12.85
CA PHE A 13 -5.61 -11.25 -13.43
C PHE A 13 -5.48 -11.89 -14.82
N ALA A 14 -6.29 -12.91 -15.11
CA ALA A 14 -6.37 -13.66 -16.35
C ALA A 14 -5.04 -14.28 -16.86
N GLY A 15 -5.14 -15.39 -17.58
CA GLY A 15 -4.02 -16.01 -18.30
C GLY A 15 -2.80 -16.30 -17.42
N TYR A 16 -1.64 -15.74 -17.77
CA TYR A 16 -0.36 -16.08 -17.12
C TYR A 16 -0.34 -15.85 -15.59
N TRP A 17 -1.13 -14.88 -15.11
CA TRP A 17 -1.10 -14.45 -13.71
C TRP A 17 -2.09 -15.20 -12.80
N GLU A 18 -3.03 -15.98 -13.34
CA GLU A 18 -4.02 -16.77 -12.56
C GLU A 18 -3.33 -17.79 -11.65
N ARG A 19 -2.33 -18.48 -12.20
CA ARG A 19 -1.49 -19.41 -11.45
C ARG A 19 -0.81 -18.71 -10.29
N PHE A 20 -0.16 -17.57 -10.57
CA PHE A 20 0.56 -16.80 -9.56
C PHE A 20 -0.39 -16.40 -8.42
N ASN A 21 -1.57 -15.87 -8.74
CA ASN A 21 -2.52 -15.42 -7.73
C ASN A 21 -3.15 -16.58 -6.95
N THR A 22 -3.37 -17.73 -7.60
CA THR A 22 -3.80 -18.96 -6.90
C THR A 22 -2.75 -19.40 -5.89
N VAL A 23 -1.48 -19.46 -6.28
CA VAL A 23 -0.40 -19.78 -5.31
C VAL A 23 -0.44 -18.77 -4.18
N PHE A 24 -0.42 -17.47 -4.47
CA PHE A 24 -0.43 -16.41 -3.46
C PHE A 24 -1.57 -16.56 -2.43
N LYS A 25 -2.81 -16.81 -2.90
CA LYS A 25 -4.00 -16.96 -2.04
C LYS A 25 -3.94 -18.17 -1.09
N PHE A 26 -3.38 -19.29 -1.55
CA PHE A 26 -3.36 -20.53 -0.77
C PHE A 26 -2.03 -20.80 -0.05
N TYR A 27 -0.95 -20.13 -0.45
CA TYR A 27 0.40 -20.38 0.03
C TYR A 27 0.50 -20.22 1.55
N GLU A 28 0.14 -19.05 2.06
CA GLU A 28 0.30 -18.71 3.49
C GLU A 28 -0.51 -19.65 4.40
N THR A 29 -1.77 -19.91 4.03
CA THR A 29 -2.63 -20.83 4.77
C THR A 29 -2.10 -22.27 4.71
N SER A 30 -1.61 -22.72 3.56
CA SER A 30 -1.06 -24.07 3.40
C SER A 30 0.17 -24.29 4.29
N TRP A 31 1.08 -23.31 4.34
CA TRP A 31 2.26 -23.39 5.21
C TRP A 31 1.90 -23.38 6.68
N THR A 32 0.91 -22.59 7.08
CA THR A 32 0.43 -22.54 8.47
C THR A 32 -0.17 -23.89 8.90
N LEU A 33 -1.02 -24.48 8.05
CA LEU A 33 -1.60 -25.81 8.29
C LEU A 33 -0.53 -26.90 8.31
N LEU A 34 0.45 -26.84 7.41
CA LEU A 34 1.54 -27.81 7.37
C LEU A 34 2.43 -27.70 8.62
N ALA A 35 2.79 -26.48 9.04
CA ALA A 35 3.61 -26.26 10.23
C ALA A 35 2.95 -26.82 11.49
N THR A 36 1.63 -26.63 11.64
CA THR A 36 0.87 -27.17 12.78
C THR A 36 0.71 -28.69 12.70
N ALA A 37 0.29 -29.23 11.55
CA ALA A 37 0.09 -30.66 11.35
C ALA A 37 1.38 -31.47 11.50
N VAL A 38 2.49 -31.02 10.91
CA VAL A 38 3.79 -31.68 11.01
C VAL A 38 4.30 -31.67 12.45
N SER A 39 4.15 -30.55 13.17
CA SER A 39 4.58 -30.48 14.57
C SER A 39 3.83 -31.49 15.46
N LEU A 40 2.51 -31.61 15.27
CA LEU A 40 1.68 -32.59 15.97
C LEU A 40 2.05 -34.03 15.58
N LEU A 41 2.24 -34.30 14.28
CA LEU A 41 2.66 -35.61 13.80
C LEU A 41 4.02 -36.02 14.39
N VAL A 42 4.99 -35.11 14.39
CA VAL A 42 6.32 -35.34 14.98
C VAL A 42 6.20 -35.64 16.48
N ALA A 43 5.38 -34.88 17.22
CA ALA A 43 5.14 -35.13 18.64
C ALA A 43 4.50 -36.51 18.89
N ARG A 44 3.48 -36.88 18.11
CA ARG A 44 2.82 -38.20 18.22
C ARG A 44 3.74 -39.36 17.85
N LEU A 45 4.52 -39.21 16.77
CA LEU A 45 5.54 -40.20 16.42
C LEU A 45 6.59 -40.33 17.52
N TRP A 46 6.94 -39.24 18.20
CA TRP A 46 7.87 -39.27 19.33
C TRP A 46 7.35 -40.10 20.51
N GLU A 47 6.04 -40.10 20.76
CA GLU A 47 5.39 -40.90 21.81
C GLU A 47 5.29 -42.38 21.44
N ILE A 48 4.96 -42.70 20.19
CA ILE A 48 4.62 -44.06 19.74
C ILE A 48 5.87 -44.88 19.39
N ILE A 49 6.95 -44.26 18.92
CA ILE A 49 8.13 -45.01 18.47
C ILE A 49 8.86 -45.64 19.68
N PRO A 50 9.07 -46.97 19.71
CA PRO A 50 9.69 -47.67 20.84
C PRO A 50 11.03 -47.07 21.29
N LYS A 51 11.24 -47.00 22.61
CA LYS A 51 12.48 -46.49 23.23
C LYS A 51 13.68 -47.42 23.03
N ARG A 52 13.46 -48.71 22.77
CA ARG A 52 14.51 -49.69 22.46
C ARG A 52 14.71 -49.74 20.95
N ARG A 53 15.83 -49.22 20.45
CA ARG A 53 16.09 -49.09 19.00
C ARG A 53 17.35 -49.89 18.63
N PRO A 54 17.26 -50.93 17.77
CA PRO A 54 18.42 -51.72 17.35
C PRO A 54 19.39 -50.96 16.44
N PHE A 55 19.00 -49.77 15.93
CA PHE A 55 19.82 -48.90 15.07
C PHE A 55 20.14 -47.55 15.74
N THR A 56 20.78 -47.58 16.91
CA THR A 56 21.04 -46.38 17.74
C THR A 56 21.82 -45.28 17.01
N ASN A 57 22.77 -45.63 16.15
CA ASN A 57 23.57 -44.67 15.40
C ASN A 57 22.79 -43.96 14.28
N LEU A 58 21.92 -44.67 13.55
CA LEU A 58 21.06 -44.08 12.51
C LEU A 58 20.07 -43.09 13.11
N TRP A 59 19.44 -43.45 14.23
CA TRP A 59 18.51 -42.55 14.92
C TRP A 59 19.19 -41.32 15.53
N ARG A 60 20.44 -41.46 16.00
CA ARG A 60 21.24 -40.32 16.43
C ARG A 60 21.52 -39.39 15.25
N ALA A 61 21.89 -39.93 14.09
CA ALA A 61 22.11 -39.16 12.87
C ALA A 61 20.85 -38.41 12.41
N ILE A 62 19.68 -39.07 12.38
CA ILE A 62 18.40 -38.43 12.02
C ILE A 62 18.05 -37.29 12.98
N LYS A 63 18.23 -37.49 14.29
CA LYS A 63 17.99 -36.44 15.29
C LYS A 63 18.95 -35.25 15.12
N CYS A 64 20.25 -35.51 14.93
CA CYS A 64 21.22 -34.46 14.69
C CYS A 64 20.91 -33.70 13.39
N ALA A 65 20.54 -34.39 12.32
CA ALA A 65 20.15 -33.77 11.05
C ALA A 65 18.90 -32.90 11.21
N PHE A 66 17.89 -33.37 11.95
CA PHE A 66 16.68 -32.60 12.24
C PHE A 66 16.99 -31.33 13.05
N ILE A 67 17.76 -31.45 14.13
CA ILE A 67 18.18 -30.30 14.96
C ILE A 67 19.02 -29.32 14.13
N ALA A 68 19.98 -29.82 13.34
CA ALA A 68 20.81 -28.99 12.47
C ALA A 68 19.95 -28.25 11.43
N SER A 69 18.96 -28.92 10.84
CA SER A 69 17.99 -28.28 9.94
C SER A 69 17.21 -27.18 10.64
N LEU A 70 16.72 -27.40 11.86
CA LEU A 70 15.98 -26.40 12.62
C LEU A 70 16.86 -25.17 12.92
N VAL A 71 18.09 -25.40 13.38
CA VAL A 71 19.07 -24.34 13.65
C VAL A 71 19.36 -23.57 12.37
N LEU A 72 19.60 -24.25 11.24
CA LEU A 72 19.82 -23.62 9.95
C LEU A 72 18.61 -22.79 9.49
N SER A 73 17.39 -23.30 9.66
CA SER A 73 16.16 -22.56 9.37
C SER A 73 16.03 -21.29 10.21
N LEU A 74 16.45 -21.31 11.48
CA LEU A 74 16.46 -20.12 12.33
C LEU A 74 17.50 -19.09 11.89
N THR A 75 18.59 -19.50 11.23
CA THR A 75 19.57 -18.55 10.65
C THR A 75 19.02 -17.78 9.45
N TYR A 76 17.95 -18.25 8.81
CA TYR A 76 17.31 -17.51 7.71
C TYR A 76 16.74 -16.17 8.16
N LEU A 77 16.23 -16.04 9.38
CA LEU A 77 15.67 -14.78 9.87
C LEU A 77 16.72 -13.65 9.90
N PRO A 78 17.88 -13.81 10.56
CA PRO A 78 18.92 -12.78 10.55
C PRO A 78 19.59 -12.63 9.18
N LEU A 79 19.84 -13.72 8.44
CA LEU A 79 20.53 -13.66 7.15
C LEU A 79 19.65 -13.12 6.02
N GLY A 80 18.37 -13.48 6.00
CA GLY A 80 17.38 -12.97 5.04
C GLY A 80 17.08 -11.49 5.27
N TYR A 81 17.02 -11.07 6.54
CA TYR A 81 16.98 -9.64 6.87
C TYR A 81 18.21 -8.90 6.34
N TYR A 82 19.41 -9.42 6.60
CA TYR A 82 20.67 -8.85 6.11
C TYR A 82 20.70 -8.76 4.58
N GLY A 83 20.43 -9.87 3.88
CA GLY A 83 20.51 -9.95 2.43
C GLY A 83 19.46 -9.12 1.70
N SER A 84 18.23 -9.02 2.23
CA SER A 84 17.16 -8.24 1.60
C SER A 84 17.35 -6.73 1.74
N LYS A 85 18.08 -6.28 2.77
CA LYS A 85 18.32 -4.87 3.05
C LYS A 85 19.66 -4.37 2.52
N TYR A 86 20.64 -5.24 2.27
CA TYR A 86 21.95 -4.85 1.72
C TYR A 86 21.86 -3.97 0.46
N LYS A 87 20.88 -4.19 -0.43
CA LYS A 87 20.70 -3.41 -1.66
C LYS A 87 20.15 -1.98 -1.46
N TYR A 88 19.47 -1.72 -0.34
CA TYR A 88 18.80 -0.44 -0.07
C TYR A 88 19.55 0.44 0.93
N TRP A 89 20.53 -0.12 1.61
CA TRP A 89 21.23 0.52 2.71
C TRP A 89 22.73 0.27 2.52
N ASP A 90 23.39 1.15 1.75
CA ASP A 90 24.86 1.12 1.49
C ASP A 90 25.72 1.23 2.77
N SER A 91 25.11 1.35 3.95
CA SER A 91 25.78 1.40 5.25
C SER A 91 24.82 0.98 6.37
N PHE A 92 25.37 0.34 7.41
CA PHE A 92 24.74 0.17 8.73
C PHE A 92 24.70 1.52 9.47
N ASP A 93 24.10 2.52 8.83
CA ASP A 93 23.88 3.81 9.44
C ASP A 93 22.72 3.66 10.44
N ALA A 94 23.09 3.42 11.71
CA ALA A 94 22.16 3.24 12.82
C ALA A 94 21.14 4.39 12.89
N ASP A 95 21.54 5.60 12.48
CA ASP A 95 20.72 6.80 12.52
C ASP A 95 19.61 6.80 11.45
N LYS A 96 19.71 5.92 10.44
CA LYS A 96 18.64 5.73 9.46
C LYS A 96 17.61 4.68 9.89
N PHE A 97 17.86 3.93 10.97
CA PHE A 97 16.87 2.99 11.50
C PHE A 97 15.82 3.75 12.30
N THR A 98 14.58 3.64 11.85
CA THR A 98 13.45 4.30 12.49
C THR A 98 12.19 3.47 12.33
N LEU A 99 11.37 3.48 13.38
CA LEU A 99 10.01 2.94 13.34
C LEU A 99 9.01 3.97 12.80
N ASP A 100 9.45 5.21 12.57
CA ASP A 100 8.63 6.25 11.95
C ASP A 100 8.55 6.03 10.44
N GLY A 101 7.50 5.32 10.02
CA GLY A 101 7.23 5.06 8.60
C GLY A 101 7.09 6.33 7.75
N SER A 102 6.76 7.48 8.35
CA SER A 102 6.64 8.75 7.62
C SER A 102 7.98 9.26 7.09
N MET A 103 9.10 8.67 7.53
CA MET A 103 10.43 8.93 6.98
C MET A 103 10.57 8.49 5.51
N ALA A 104 9.68 7.62 5.02
CA ALA A 104 9.62 7.26 3.60
C ALA A 104 8.94 8.33 2.73
N LEU A 105 8.22 9.29 3.34
CA LEU A 105 7.58 10.38 2.61
C LEU A 105 8.60 11.41 2.14
N ASN A 106 8.32 12.02 1.00
CA ASN A 106 8.94 13.29 0.65
C ASN A 106 8.69 14.32 1.77
N ILE A 107 9.69 15.18 2.01
CA ILE A 107 9.64 16.21 3.07
C ILE A 107 8.36 17.04 3.05
N HIS A 108 7.83 17.40 1.87
CA HIS A 108 6.64 18.23 1.74
C HIS A 108 5.35 17.49 2.11
N ASP A 109 5.20 16.24 1.64
CA ASP A 109 4.08 15.39 2.03
C ASP A 109 4.10 15.13 3.54
N ARG A 110 5.28 14.93 4.13
CA ARG A 110 5.43 14.74 5.57
C ARG A 110 4.97 15.95 6.37
N ILE A 111 5.20 17.17 5.88
CA ILE A 111 4.71 18.39 6.54
C ILE A 111 3.19 18.50 6.43
N ILE A 112 2.62 18.19 5.25
CA ILE A 112 1.16 18.17 5.04
C ILE A 112 0.50 17.14 5.97
N VAL A 113 1.04 15.93 6.04
CA VAL A 113 0.56 14.87 6.95
C VAL A 113 0.62 15.34 8.41
N LYS A 114 1.73 15.95 8.85
CA LYS A 114 1.85 16.50 10.22
C LYS A 114 0.82 17.60 10.51
N ALA A 115 0.43 18.38 9.50
CA ALA A 115 -0.64 19.36 9.63
C ALA A 115 -2.01 18.66 9.77
N LEU A 116 -2.32 17.71 8.89
CA LEU A 116 -3.56 16.93 8.92
C LEU A 116 -3.78 16.20 10.25
N LEU A 117 -2.73 15.61 10.83
CA LEU A 117 -2.79 14.94 12.14
C LEU A 117 -3.24 15.85 13.31
N ARG A 118 -3.21 17.18 13.13
CA ARG A 118 -3.64 18.17 14.12
C ARG A 118 -5.00 18.79 13.79
N LEU A 119 -5.55 18.48 12.62
CA LEU A 119 -6.84 18.95 12.17
C LEU A 119 -7.92 17.90 12.47
N PRO A 120 -9.21 18.28 12.53
CA PRO A 120 -10.28 17.31 12.66
C PRO A 120 -10.27 16.32 11.47
N ARG A 121 -10.72 15.09 11.70
CA ARG A 121 -10.82 14.07 10.64
C ARG A 121 -11.70 14.55 9.47
N GLY A 122 -11.33 14.14 8.25
CA GLY A 122 -12.13 14.42 7.07
C GLY A 122 -11.54 13.79 5.81
N VAL A 123 -12.36 13.62 4.78
CA VAL A 123 -11.92 13.00 3.52
C VAL A 123 -10.92 13.92 2.82
N VAL A 124 -9.77 13.35 2.44
CA VAL A 124 -8.70 14.04 1.71
C VAL A 124 -8.86 13.82 0.21
N VAL A 125 -8.72 14.90 -0.54
CA VAL A 125 -8.54 14.89 -2.00
C VAL A 125 -7.04 14.96 -2.23
N GLU A 126 -6.48 13.83 -2.66
CA GLU A 126 -5.09 13.72 -3.07
C GLU A 126 -5.02 13.05 -4.46
N LEU A 127 -3.94 13.24 -5.20
CA LEU A 127 -3.85 12.68 -6.55
C LEU A 127 -3.76 11.14 -6.52
N PRO A 128 -4.74 10.40 -7.06
CA PRO A 128 -4.62 8.96 -7.28
C PRO A 128 -3.69 8.68 -8.47
N SER A 129 -3.31 7.41 -8.66
CA SER A 129 -2.57 7.04 -9.88
C SER A 129 -3.41 7.31 -11.13
N PRO A 130 -2.99 8.17 -12.08
CA PRO A 130 -3.77 8.45 -13.28
C PRO A 130 -4.04 7.20 -14.13
N ASP A 131 -3.09 6.27 -14.15
CA ASP A 131 -3.17 4.99 -14.85
C ASP A 131 -3.80 3.88 -14.00
N ALA A 132 -4.47 4.25 -12.90
CA ALA A 132 -5.06 3.34 -11.91
C ALA A 132 -4.07 2.34 -11.28
N GLN A 133 -2.76 2.58 -11.40
CA GLN A 133 -1.75 1.67 -10.88
C GLN A 133 -1.78 1.55 -9.36
N SER A 134 -1.25 0.42 -8.92
CA SER A 134 -1.14 -0.02 -7.54
C SER A 134 0.32 -0.09 -7.14
N TYR A 135 0.63 -0.04 -5.84
CA TYR A 135 2.01 -0.04 -5.33
C TYR A 135 2.85 1.15 -5.81
N VAL A 136 2.20 2.27 -6.08
CA VAL A 136 2.83 3.55 -6.46
C VAL A 136 2.71 4.55 -5.32
N TYR A 137 3.50 5.62 -5.38
CA TYR A 137 3.56 6.61 -4.29
C TYR A 137 2.24 7.41 -4.09
N ASN A 138 1.27 7.32 -4.99
CA ASN A 138 -0.07 7.90 -4.82
C ASN A 138 -0.82 7.28 -3.63
N GLY A 139 -1.74 8.02 -3.01
CA GLY A 139 -2.45 7.57 -1.80
C GLY A 139 -1.63 7.75 -0.50
N ARG A 140 -0.41 8.30 -0.60
CA ARG A 140 0.48 8.48 0.55
C ARG A 140 -0.09 9.39 1.65
N ILE A 141 -0.89 10.40 1.33
CA ILE A 141 -1.35 11.33 2.38
C ILE A 141 -2.35 10.63 3.29
N SER A 142 -3.35 9.96 2.71
CA SER A 142 -4.35 9.19 3.46
C SER A 142 -3.72 8.06 4.29
N VAL A 143 -2.76 7.33 3.73
CA VAL A 143 -2.05 6.26 4.44
C VAL A 143 -1.36 6.76 5.71
N PHE A 144 -0.70 7.92 5.64
CA PHE A 144 0.10 8.43 6.77
C PHE A 144 -0.64 9.41 7.68
N SER A 145 -1.70 10.09 7.21
CA SER A 145 -2.55 10.92 8.07
C SER A 145 -3.61 10.08 8.79
N GLY A 146 -4.00 8.93 8.22
CA GLY A 146 -5.12 8.11 8.69
C GLY A 146 -6.49 8.67 8.29
N ASP A 147 -6.52 9.67 7.42
CA ASP A 147 -7.75 10.20 6.85
C ASP A 147 -8.12 9.44 5.57
N PRO A 148 -9.41 9.16 5.30
CA PRO A 148 -9.81 8.49 4.08
C PRO A 148 -9.56 9.37 2.85
N SER A 149 -9.03 8.79 1.76
CA SER A 149 -8.99 9.45 0.45
C SER A 149 -10.28 9.23 -0.32
N VAL A 150 -10.62 10.14 -1.24
CA VAL A 150 -11.71 9.93 -2.23
C VAL A 150 -11.50 8.61 -2.98
N VAL A 151 -10.26 8.35 -3.42
CA VAL A 151 -9.82 7.08 -4.00
C VAL A 151 -8.30 6.93 -3.86
N GLY A 152 -7.86 5.76 -3.37
CA GLY A 152 -6.44 5.41 -3.24
C GLY A 152 -5.90 4.76 -4.51
N TRP A 153 -5.83 3.42 -4.51
CA TRP A 153 -5.39 2.62 -5.66
C TRP A 153 -6.60 1.92 -6.32
N PRO A 154 -7.13 2.44 -7.45
CA PRO A 154 -8.37 1.92 -8.04
C PRO A 154 -8.28 0.46 -8.50
N LEU A 155 -7.12 0.02 -8.98
CA LEU A 155 -6.93 -1.38 -9.39
C LEU A 155 -7.01 -2.35 -8.19
N HIS A 156 -6.61 -1.94 -6.98
CA HIS A 156 -6.83 -2.77 -5.79
C HIS A 156 -8.31 -2.91 -5.44
N GLU A 157 -9.12 -1.86 -5.60
CA GLU A 157 -10.57 -1.96 -5.42
C GLU A 157 -11.18 -2.96 -6.42
N TYR A 158 -10.68 -2.99 -7.68
CA TYR A 158 -11.07 -4.00 -8.66
C TYR A 158 -10.68 -5.42 -8.22
N VAL A 159 -9.45 -5.61 -7.73
CA VAL A 159 -8.95 -6.92 -7.28
C VAL A 159 -9.80 -7.49 -6.14
N TRP A 160 -10.26 -6.64 -5.22
CA TRP A 160 -11.00 -7.08 -4.03
C TRP A 160 -12.51 -7.14 -4.22
N ARG A 161 -13.09 -6.30 -5.08
CA ARG A 161 -14.55 -6.15 -5.22
C ARG A 161 -15.07 -6.40 -6.64
N GLY A 162 -14.22 -6.87 -7.56
CA GLY A 162 -14.58 -7.17 -8.94
C GLY A 162 -15.11 -5.95 -9.70
N SER A 163 -15.97 -6.19 -10.69
CA SER A 163 -16.48 -5.15 -11.60
C SER A 163 -17.20 -4.00 -10.89
N ILE A 164 -17.88 -4.26 -9.77
CA ILE A 164 -18.52 -3.22 -8.94
C ILE A 164 -17.46 -2.31 -8.33
N GLY A 165 -16.41 -2.89 -7.74
CA GLY A 165 -15.26 -2.14 -7.22
C GLY A 165 -14.58 -1.29 -8.28
N TRP A 166 -14.39 -1.85 -9.47
CA TRP A 166 -13.83 -1.09 -10.60
C TRP A 166 -14.73 0.07 -11.01
N HIS A 167 -16.04 -0.13 -11.12
CA HIS A 167 -16.96 0.93 -11.49
C HIS A 167 -16.93 2.08 -10.49
N GLU A 168 -17.00 1.78 -9.19
CA GLU A 168 -16.92 2.78 -8.13
C GLU A 168 -15.57 3.52 -8.12
N ALA A 169 -14.46 2.77 -8.18
CA ALA A 169 -13.12 3.34 -8.08
C ALA A 169 -12.72 4.12 -9.34
N SER A 170 -13.09 3.65 -10.54
CA SER A 170 -12.84 4.37 -11.79
C SER A 170 -13.69 5.65 -11.91
N THR A 171 -14.90 5.66 -11.36
CA THR A 171 -15.72 6.88 -11.29
C THR A 171 -15.06 7.91 -10.37
N ARG A 172 -14.64 7.50 -9.16
CA ARG A 172 -13.92 8.37 -8.23
C ARG A 172 -12.61 8.87 -8.80
N LEU A 173 -11.86 8.01 -9.49
CA LEU A 173 -10.62 8.37 -10.19
C LEU A 173 -10.88 9.51 -11.17
N LYS A 174 -11.88 9.38 -12.04
CA LYS A 174 -12.23 10.41 -13.03
C LYS A 174 -12.61 11.73 -12.35
N ASP A 175 -13.44 11.70 -11.31
CA ASP A 175 -13.89 12.89 -10.60
C ASP A 175 -12.70 13.67 -9.99
N VAL A 176 -11.74 12.97 -9.38
CA VAL A 176 -10.53 13.60 -8.81
C VAL A 176 -9.59 14.14 -9.90
N LEU A 177 -9.38 13.38 -10.98
CA LEU A 177 -8.53 13.82 -12.09
C LEU A 177 -9.10 15.05 -12.81
N GLU A 178 -10.42 15.10 -12.98
CA GLU A 178 -11.13 16.24 -13.58
C GLU A 178 -11.02 17.48 -12.69
N PHE A 179 -11.17 17.32 -11.37
CA PHE A 179 -10.95 18.40 -10.41
C PHE A 179 -9.53 18.98 -10.49
N TYR A 180 -8.50 18.13 -10.53
CA TYR A 180 -7.13 18.63 -10.63
C TYR A 180 -6.85 19.30 -11.98
N LYS A 181 -7.47 18.86 -13.08
CA LYS A 181 -7.38 19.53 -14.38
C LYS A 181 -8.06 20.90 -14.38
N ASN A 182 -9.24 21.00 -13.77
CA ASN A 182 -10.04 22.23 -13.72
C ASN A 182 -10.67 22.42 -12.32
N PRO A 183 -10.04 23.16 -11.40
CA PRO A 183 -10.50 23.32 -10.02
C PRO A 183 -11.58 24.41 -9.90
N CYS A 184 -12.69 24.27 -10.63
CA CYS A 184 -13.82 25.19 -10.63
C CYS A 184 -14.93 24.77 -9.64
N ASN A 185 -16.00 25.58 -9.54
CA ASN A 185 -17.13 25.29 -8.65
C ASN A 185 -17.79 23.95 -8.97
N GLU A 186 -17.90 23.60 -10.24
CA GLU A 186 -18.58 22.38 -10.69
C GLU A 186 -17.84 21.12 -10.24
N THR A 187 -16.52 21.06 -10.48
CA THR A 187 -15.70 19.90 -10.09
C THR A 187 -15.50 19.82 -8.57
N LEU A 188 -15.33 20.95 -7.90
CA LEU A 188 -15.26 21.01 -6.44
C LEU A 188 -16.56 20.50 -5.80
N ARG A 189 -17.71 20.90 -6.32
CA ARG A 189 -19.02 20.48 -5.80
C ARG A 189 -19.23 18.98 -5.89
N VAL A 190 -18.76 18.33 -6.96
CA VAL A 190 -18.78 16.85 -7.06
C VAL A 190 -18.02 16.23 -5.89
N LEU A 191 -16.83 16.74 -5.56
CA LEU A 191 -16.05 16.20 -4.45
C LEU A 191 -16.71 16.41 -3.08
N VAL A 192 -17.37 17.54 -2.88
CA VAL A 192 -18.05 17.87 -1.63
C VAL A 192 -19.35 17.09 -1.46
N GLU A 193 -20.24 17.13 -2.46
CA GLU A 193 -21.57 16.53 -2.36
C GLU A 193 -21.50 14.99 -2.38
N LYS A 194 -20.64 14.40 -3.20
CA LYS A 194 -20.57 12.94 -3.40
C LYS A 194 -19.64 12.25 -2.42
N TYR A 195 -18.54 12.90 -2.04
CA TYR A 195 -17.48 12.28 -1.23
C TYR A 195 -17.28 12.94 0.13
N HIS A 196 -18.02 14.02 0.44
CA HIS A 196 -17.84 14.78 1.67
C HIS A 196 -16.38 15.19 1.90
N ALA A 197 -15.71 15.55 0.79
CA ALA A 197 -14.33 16.02 0.80
C ALA A 197 -14.18 17.21 1.72
N ARG A 198 -13.14 17.20 2.56
CA ARG A 198 -12.84 18.27 3.51
C ARG A 198 -11.51 18.95 3.24
N TYR A 199 -10.51 18.18 2.86
CA TYR A 199 -9.16 18.68 2.64
C TYR A 199 -8.71 18.44 1.21
N ILE A 200 -8.02 19.41 0.63
CA ILE A 200 -7.41 19.28 -0.70
C ILE A 200 -5.90 19.40 -0.55
N VAL A 201 -5.20 18.38 -1.02
CA VAL A 201 -3.75 18.34 -1.05
C VAL A 201 -3.28 18.88 -2.39
N PHE A 202 -2.24 19.71 -2.37
CA PHE A 202 -1.48 20.08 -3.56
C PHE A 202 0.01 19.99 -3.27
N SER A 203 0.62 18.84 -3.59
CA SER A 203 2.03 18.56 -3.35
C SER A 203 2.78 18.33 -4.68
N ARG A 204 3.91 17.63 -4.64
CA ARG A 204 4.75 17.33 -5.81
C ARG A 204 4.00 16.56 -6.88
N LEU A 205 3.26 15.51 -6.51
CA LEU A 205 2.52 14.68 -7.48
C LEU A 205 1.43 15.50 -8.18
N GLU A 206 0.64 16.23 -7.40
CA GLU A 206 -0.42 17.10 -7.91
C GLU A 206 0.16 18.17 -8.85
N THR A 207 1.28 18.78 -8.46
CA THR A 207 2.00 19.77 -9.27
C THR A 207 2.46 19.19 -10.61
N THR A 208 3.12 18.02 -10.59
CA THR A 208 3.59 17.36 -11.82
C THR A 208 2.42 17.01 -12.74
N TYR A 209 1.34 16.47 -12.18
CA TYR A 209 0.16 16.10 -12.96
C TYR A 209 -0.50 17.32 -13.61
N VAL A 210 -0.72 18.41 -12.88
CA VAL A 210 -1.33 19.63 -13.41
C VAL A 210 -0.49 20.23 -14.53
N ILE A 211 0.84 20.33 -14.35
CA ILE A 211 1.74 20.89 -15.38
C ILE A 211 1.74 20.02 -16.65
N GLN A 212 1.68 18.70 -16.52
CA GLN A 212 1.71 17.78 -17.66
C GLN A 212 0.38 17.69 -18.41
N ASN A 213 -0.74 17.96 -17.73
CA ASN A 213 -2.08 17.72 -18.27
C ASN A 213 -2.89 19.00 -18.48
N SER A 214 -2.28 20.17 -18.31
CA SER A 214 -2.92 21.45 -18.60
C SER A 214 -2.81 21.81 -20.09
N GLU A 215 -3.93 21.99 -20.77
CA GLU A 215 -3.99 22.44 -22.18
C GLU A 215 -3.40 23.85 -22.40
N LYS A 216 -3.30 24.64 -21.33
CA LYS A 216 -2.67 25.97 -21.28
C LYS A 216 -1.52 25.93 -20.29
N ILE A 217 -0.55 26.84 -20.39
CA ILE A 217 0.47 26.99 -19.34
C ILE A 217 -0.22 27.44 -18.05
N ILE A 218 -0.56 26.48 -17.19
CA ILE A 218 -1.10 26.75 -15.87
C ILE A 218 0.08 26.82 -14.90
N THR A 219 0.31 28.01 -14.34
CA THR A 219 1.18 28.13 -13.18
C THR A 219 0.44 27.60 -11.95
N ILE A 220 1.18 27.13 -10.96
CA ILE A 220 0.62 26.71 -9.66
C ILE A 220 -0.21 27.85 -9.04
N GLU A 221 0.23 29.09 -9.23
CA GLU A 221 -0.46 30.29 -8.77
C GLU A 221 -1.80 30.50 -9.49
N HIS A 222 -1.86 30.22 -10.79
CA HIS A 222 -3.11 30.26 -11.54
C HIS A 222 -4.08 29.19 -11.05
N TRP A 223 -3.61 27.95 -10.86
CA TRP A 223 -4.43 26.87 -10.32
C TRP A 223 -4.97 27.21 -8.92
N GLU A 224 -4.10 27.69 -8.02
CA GLU A 224 -4.46 28.15 -6.67
C GLU A 224 -5.49 29.28 -6.73
N LYS A 225 -5.31 30.27 -7.61
CA LYS A 225 -6.23 31.39 -7.78
C LYS A 225 -7.60 30.93 -8.26
N THR A 226 -7.66 30.00 -9.21
CA THR A 226 -8.92 29.43 -9.71
C THR A 226 -9.66 28.70 -8.59
N LEU A 227 -8.96 27.85 -7.82
CA LEU A 227 -9.57 27.16 -6.69
C LEU A 227 -10.10 28.13 -5.63
N LEU A 228 -9.33 29.17 -5.29
CA LEU A 228 -9.75 30.17 -4.30
C LEU A 228 -10.89 31.06 -4.79
N SER A 229 -11.03 31.25 -6.11
CA SER A 229 -12.13 32.01 -6.71
C SER A 229 -13.52 31.38 -6.50
N THR A 230 -13.56 30.09 -6.14
CA THR A 230 -14.80 29.39 -5.76
C THR A 230 -15.44 29.98 -4.49
N GLY A 231 -14.65 30.60 -3.61
CA GLY A 231 -15.10 31.12 -2.32
C GLY A 231 -15.42 30.04 -1.27
N TYR A 232 -15.22 28.76 -1.60
CA TYR A 232 -15.54 27.61 -0.73
C TYR A 232 -14.32 26.95 -0.10
N VAL A 233 -13.13 27.52 -0.32
CA VAL A 233 -11.86 26.90 0.07
C VAL A 233 -10.99 27.93 0.77
N ARG A 234 -10.33 27.52 1.87
CA ARG A 234 -9.32 28.30 2.58
C ARG A 234 -7.97 27.60 2.58
N VAL A 235 -6.89 28.38 2.51
CA VAL A 235 -5.53 27.85 2.65
C VAL A 235 -5.23 27.61 4.13
N ILE A 236 -4.82 26.39 4.48
CA ILE A 236 -4.33 26.07 5.84
C ILE A 236 -2.80 26.18 5.89
N LEU A 237 -2.13 25.68 4.85
CA LEU A 237 -0.67 25.61 4.78
C LEU A 237 -0.20 26.01 3.39
N LYS A 238 0.88 26.81 3.35
CA LYS A 238 1.54 27.27 2.13
C LYS A 238 3.06 27.23 2.31
N ILE A 239 3.73 26.31 1.61
CA ILE A 239 5.19 26.13 1.65
C ILE A 239 5.71 26.03 0.21
N GLY A 240 6.36 27.06 -0.31
CA GLY A 240 6.85 27.09 -1.69
C GLY A 240 5.71 26.85 -2.70
N PRO A 241 5.75 25.81 -3.54
CA PRO A 241 4.65 25.44 -4.44
C PRO A 241 3.55 24.60 -3.77
N TYR A 242 3.75 24.11 -2.55
CA TYR A 242 2.88 23.11 -1.92
C TYR A 242 1.82 23.74 -1.03
N ARG A 243 0.61 23.18 -1.05
CA ARG A 243 -0.56 23.68 -0.34
C ARG A 243 -1.33 22.57 0.34
N LEU A 244 -1.93 22.92 1.47
CA LEU A 244 -3.05 22.20 2.06
C LEU A 244 -4.21 23.19 2.18
N PHE A 245 -5.37 22.79 1.66
CA PHE A 245 -6.58 23.58 1.73
C PHE A 245 -7.66 22.86 2.54
N GLU A 246 -8.56 23.63 3.15
CA GLU A 246 -9.80 23.13 3.73
C GLU A 246 -11.00 23.72 3.02
N ILE A 247 -11.99 22.88 2.78
CA ILE A 247 -13.29 23.25 2.23
C ILE A 247 -14.15 23.79 3.37
N THR A 248 -14.60 25.04 3.25
CA THR A 248 -15.25 25.81 4.33
C THR A 248 -16.78 25.79 4.28
N ARG A 249 -17.37 25.34 3.17
CA ARG A 249 -18.81 25.15 3.01
C ARG A 249 -19.06 23.86 2.26
N GLY A 250 -19.86 22.99 2.88
CA GLY A 250 -20.53 21.85 2.26
C GLY A 250 -22.00 21.95 2.56
#